data_AF-F9P9U5-F1
#
_entry.id   AF-F9P9U5-F1
#
_cell.length_a   1.000
_cell.length_b   1.000
_cell.length_c   1.000
_cell.angle_alpha   90.00
_cell.angle_beta   90.00
_cell.angle_gamma   90.00
#
_symmetry.space_group_name_H-M   'P 1'
#
loop_
_entity.id
_entity.type
_entity.pdbx_description
1 polymer ?
#
loop_
_entity_poly.entity_id
_entity_poly.type
_entity_poly.pdbx_seq_one_letter_code
_entity_poly.pdbx_strand_id
1 'polypeptide(L)'
;MKLETIDFKSGPEKITTAIEAGTAPDVLFDAPGRIIQYGKNGKLAELNDLFTNDFVKDVNNNQIIQASKAGDKAYMYPISSAPFYMALNKKMLKEAGVEDLVKEGWTTADFEKVLKALKEKVIHQVLCSVMVKVATKEHVPSSLIYIMALSQMIR
;
A
#
# COMPACT_ATOMS: atom_id res chain seq x y z
N MET A 1 -2.86 -20.07 -17.30
CA MET A 1 -2.31 -19.30 -16.17
C MET A 1 -2.74 -20.00 -14.87
N LYS A 2 -1.78 -20.31 -13.98
CA LYS A 2 -2.07 -20.88 -12.64
C LYS A 2 -1.93 -19.76 -11.62
N LEU A 3 -2.99 -19.44 -10.91
CA LEU A 3 -3.00 -18.41 -9.87
C LEU A 3 -2.77 -19.05 -8.50
N GLU A 4 -1.89 -18.46 -7.71
CA GLU A 4 -1.73 -18.75 -6.29
C GLU A 4 -1.80 -17.44 -5.51
N THR A 5 -2.56 -17.45 -4.41
CA THR A 5 -2.66 -16.32 -3.50
C THR A 5 -1.88 -16.61 -2.23
N ILE A 6 -1.08 -15.64 -1.80
CA ILE A 6 -0.30 -15.70 -0.57
C ILE A 6 -0.79 -14.60 0.38
N ASP A 7 -0.80 -14.90 1.67
CA ASP A 7 -1.16 -13.91 2.67
C ASP A 7 -0.04 -12.89 2.90
N PHE A 8 -0.40 -11.70 3.36
CA PHE A 8 0.55 -10.60 3.52
C PHE A 8 1.66 -10.89 4.55
N LYS A 9 1.40 -11.74 5.56
CA LYS A 9 2.32 -12.01 6.66
C LYS A 9 3.39 -13.02 6.24
N SER A 10 2.99 -14.15 5.66
CA SER A 10 3.91 -15.22 5.25
C SER A 10 4.42 -15.10 3.81
N GLY A 11 3.74 -14.31 2.98
CA GLY A 11 4.05 -14.14 1.57
C GLY A 11 5.50 -13.75 1.28
N PRO A 12 6.09 -12.75 1.97
CA PRO A 12 7.47 -12.33 1.69
C PRO A 12 8.52 -13.45 1.87
N GLU A 13 8.38 -14.25 2.92
CA GLU A 13 9.30 -15.36 3.19
C GLU A 13 9.14 -16.49 2.15
N LYS A 14 7.89 -16.82 1.79
CA LYS A 14 7.58 -17.81 0.74
C LYS A 14 8.19 -17.41 -0.61
N ILE A 15 8.02 -16.15 -1.02
CA ILE A 15 8.59 -15.64 -2.28
C ILE A 15 10.12 -15.67 -2.25
N THR A 16 10.73 -15.21 -1.16
CA THR A 16 12.19 -15.24 -1.01
C THR A 16 12.73 -16.67 -1.12
N THR A 17 12.07 -17.62 -0.46
CA THR A 17 12.44 -19.04 -0.50
C THR A 17 12.32 -19.62 -1.91
N ALA A 18 11.23 -19.33 -2.61
CA ALA A 18 11.02 -19.79 -3.99
C ALA A 18 12.05 -19.21 -4.97
N ILE A 19 12.42 -17.93 -4.81
CA ILE A 19 13.48 -17.28 -5.59
C ILE A 19 14.82 -17.98 -5.38
N GLU A 20 15.21 -18.26 -4.14
CA GLU A 20 16.49 -18.92 -3.86
C GLU A 20 16.50 -20.42 -4.25
N ALA A 21 15.34 -21.08 -4.19
CA ALA A 21 15.19 -22.47 -4.64
C ALA A 21 15.06 -22.62 -6.17
N GLY A 22 14.98 -21.52 -6.93
CA GLY A 22 14.75 -21.56 -8.38
C GLY A 22 13.35 -22.03 -8.78
N THR A 23 12.38 -21.91 -7.87
CA THR A 23 10.97 -22.30 -8.04
C THR A 23 10.01 -21.11 -7.97
N ALA A 24 10.53 -19.89 -8.14
CA ALA A 24 9.73 -18.68 -8.21
C ALA A 24 8.69 -18.73 -9.34
N PRO A 25 7.54 -18.07 -9.18
CA PRO A 25 6.56 -17.96 -10.25
C PRO A 25 7.09 -17.09 -11.39
N ASP A 26 6.55 -17.29 -12.59
CA ASP A 26 6.90 -16.47 -13.76
C ASP A 26 6.50 -14.99 -13.59
N VAL A 27 5.39 -14.74 -12.88
CA VAL A 27 4.86 -13.39 -12.63
C VAL A 27 4.51 -13.24 -11.15
N LEU A 28 5.02 -12.16 -10.54
CA LEU A 28 4.70 -11.77 -9.17
C LEU A 28 3.88 -10.49 -9.16
N PHE A 29 2.72 -10.51 -8.49
CA PHE A 29 1.95 -9.31 -8.18
C PHE A 29 2.20 -8.90 -6.73
N ASP A 30 2.89 -7.77 -6.54
CA ASP A 30 3.36 -7.35 -5.22
C ASP A 30 3.62 -5.82 -5.15
N ALA A 31 3.93 -5.31 -3.96
CA ALA A 31 4.24 -3.91 -3.69
C ALA A 31 5.65 -3.53 -4.19
N PRO A 32 5.85 -2.27 -4.64
CA PRO A 32 7.12 -1.82 -5.22
C PRO A 32 8.32 -2.08 -4.32
N GLY A 33 8.20 -1.82 -3.01
CA GLY A 33 9.32 -1.98 -2.06
C GLY A 33 9.91 -3.39 -2.02
N ARG A 34 9.10 -4.44 -2.21
CA ARG A 34 9.57 -5.83 -2.28
C ARG A 34 10.13 -6.17 -3.66
N ILE A 35 9.40 -5.85 -4.72
CA ILE A 35 9.80 -6.17 -6.10
C ILE A 35 11.14 -5.51 -6.45
N ILE A 36 11.32 -4.23 -6.11
CA ILE A 36 12.55 -3.49 -6.39
C ILE A 36 13.75 -4.11 -5.65
N GLN A 37 13.56 -4.66 -4.45
CA GLN A 37 14.64 -5.33 -3.73
C GLN A 37 15.08 -6.62 -4.45
N TYR A 38 14.14 -7.43 -4.95
CA TYR A 38 14.47 -8.62 -5.74
C TYR A 38 15.19 -8.26 -7.05
N GLY A 39 14.74 -7.19 -7.72
CA GLY A 39 15.38 -6.67 -8.93
C GLY A 39 16.83 -6.23 -8.69
N LYS A 40 17.09 -5.46 -7.62
CA LYS A 40 18.45 -5.06 -7.21
C LYS A 40 19.36 -6.25 -6.93
N ASN A 41 18.81 -7.36 -6.46
CA ASN A 41 19.55 -8.59 -6.20
C ASN A 41 19.75 -9.47 -7.45
N GLY A 42 19.37 -8.99 -8.64
CA GLY A 42 19.53 -9.71 -9.91
C GLY A 42 18.58 -10.89 -10.08
N LYS A 43 17.48 -10.94 -9.32
CA LYS A 43 16.54 -12.07 -9.32
C LYS A 43 15.37 -11.89 -10.30
N LEU A 44 15.22 -10.71 -10.91
CA LEU A 44 14.12 -10.37 -11.82
C LEU A 44 14.64 -9.93 -13.18
N ALA A 45 13.85 -10.16 -14.21
CA ALA A 45 14.09 -9.62 -15.54
C ALA A 45 13.96 -8.08 -15.54
N GLU A 46 14.76 -7.43 -16.39
CA GLU A 46 14.62 -6.00 -16.68
C GLU A 46 13.45 -5.80 -17.65
N LEU A 47 12.61 -4.78 -17.39
CA LEU A 47 11.38 -4.49 -18.14
C LEU A 47 11.44 -3.16 -18.89
N ASN A 48 12.63 -2.61 -19.11
CA ASN A 48 12.82 -1.26 -19.67
C ASN A 48 12.16 -1.06 -21.04
N ASP A 49 12.10 -2.12 -21.85
CA ASP A 49 11.46 -2.17 -23.15
C ASP A 49 9.95 -1.93 -23.10
N LEU A 50 9.30 -2.27 -21.98
CA LEU A 50 7.88 -2.02 -21.76
C LEU A 50 7.57 -0.56 -21.39
N PHE A 51 8.59 0.23 -21.00
CA PHE A 51 8.43 1.63 -20.58
C PHE A 51 8.56 2.59 -21.77
N THR A 52 7.76 2.37 -22.81
CA THR A 52 7.71 3.23 -24.00
C THR A 52 7.23 4.65 -23.65
N ASN A 53 7.51 5.62 -24.53
CA ASN A 53 7.01 7.00 -24.36
C ASN A 53 5.49 7.05 -24.25
N ASP A 54 4.78 6.22 -25.03
CA ASP A 54 3.32 6.13 -25.00
C ASP A 54 2.83 5.56 -23.67
N PHE A 55 3.49 4.52 -23.15
CA PHE A 55 3.16 3.95 -21.84
C PHE A 55 3.38 4.97 -20.72
N VAL A 56 4.54 5.64 -20.70
CA VAL A 56 4.85 6.65 -19.68
C VAL A 56 3.83 7.80 -19.73
N LYS A 57 3.43 8.22 -20.93
CA LYS A 57 2.39 9.23 -21.14
C LYS A 57 1.01 8.75 -20.69
N ASP A 58 0.64 7.49 -20.91
CA ASP A 58 -0.64 6.92 -20.46
C ASP A 58 -0.73 6.78 -18.93
N VAL A 59 0.38 6.45 -18.26
CA VAL A 59 0.44 6.43 -16.79
C VAL A 59 0.32 7.86 -16.23
N ASN A 60 0.89 8.85 -16.91
CA ASN A 60 0.80 10.28 -16.58
C ASN A 60 1.12 10.60 -15.10
N ASN A 61 2.03 9.83 -14.50
CA ASN A 61 2.41 9.98 -13.10
C ASN A 61 3.87 9.54 -12.91
N ASN A 62 4.76 10.53 -12.77
CA ASN A 62 6.19 10.26 -12.65
C ASN A 62 6.52 9.46 -11.40
N GLN A 63 5.81 9.65 -10.29
CA GLN A 63 6.05 8.92 -9.05
C GLN A 63 5.78 7.43 -9.20
N ILE A 64 4.70 7.06 -9.92
CA ILE A 64 4.40 5.65 -10.24
C ILE A 64 5.49 5.07 -11.15
N ILE A 65 5.90 5.81 -12.19
CA ILE A 65 6.97 5.37 -13.10
C ILE A 65 8.30 5.17 -12.37
N GLN A 66 8.66 6.06 -11.46
CA GLN A 66 9.90 5.95 -10.69
C GLN A 66 9.82 4.83 -9.64
N ALA A 67 8.66 4.61 -9.01
CA ALA A 67 8.45 3.51 -8.08
C ALA A 67 8.61 2.13 -8.73
N SER A 68 8.43 2.04 -10.05
CA SER A 68 8.68 0.84 -10.85
C SER A 68 10.15 0.53 -11.15
N LYS A 69 11.07 1.41 -10.76
CA LYS A 69 12.47 1.34 -11.15
C LYS A 69 13.44 1.28 -9.97
N ALA A 70 14.60 0.68 -10.18
CA ALA A 70 15.79 0.85 -9.36
C ALA A 70 16.83 1.65 -10.15
N GLY A 71 16.92 2.95 -9.88
CA GLY A 71 17.64 3.86 -10.78
C GLY A 71 16.92 3.90 -12.13
N ASP A 72 17.64 3.60 -13.22
CA ASP A 72 17.05 3.59 -14.57
C ASP A 72 16.42 2.25 -14.97
N LYS A 73 16.65 1.18 -14.20
CA LYS A 73 16.20 -0.17 -14.54
C LYS A 73 14.80 -0.44 -14.02
N ALA A 74 13.88 -0.81 -14.90
CA ALA A 74 12.51 -1.17 -14.53
C ALA A 74 12.43 -2.66 -14.15
N TYR A 75 11.78 -2.95 -13.03
CA TYR A 75 11.56 -4.32 -12.53
C TYR A 75 10.09 -4.62 -12.23
N MET A 76 9.20 -3.63 -12.37
CA MET A 76 7.78 -3.75 -12.07
C MET A 76 6.97 -3.02 -13.13
N TYR A 77 5.98 -3.67 -13.72
CA TYR A 77 5.00 -3.01 -14.57
C TYR A 77 3.78 -2.56 -13.73
N PRO A 78 3.51 -1.24 -13.61
CA PRO A 78 2.48 -0.75 -12.70
C PRO A 78 1.08 -0.93 -13.32
N ILE A 79 0.35 -1.96 -12.88
CA ILE A 79 -1.03 -2.23 -13.33
C ILE A 79 -2.11 -1.51 -12.51
N SER A 80 -1.78 -1.14 -11.27
CA SER A 80 -2.65 -0.40 -10.37
C SER A 80 -1.85 0.44 -9.40
N SER A 81 -2.48 1.47 -8.84
CA SER A 81 -1.89 2.28 -7.78
C SER A 81 -2.89 2.50 -6.67
N ALA A 82 -2.39 2.60 -5.45
CA ALA A 82 -3.25 2.70 -4.28
C ALA A 82 -2.66 3.71 -3.29
N PRO A 83 -3.17 4.95 -3.24
CA PRO A 83 -2.77 5.89 -2.21
C PRO A 83 -3.18 5.40 -0.83
N PHE A 84 -2.31 5.66 0.15
CA PHE A 84 -2.60 5.51 1.56
C PHE A 84 -3.41 6.70 2.04
N TYR A 85 -4.52 6.43 2.71
CA TYR A 85 -5.36 7.43 3.35
C TYR A 85 -5.44 7.16 4.85
N MET A 86 -5.50 8.25 5.62
CA MET A 86 -5.93 8.18 7.01
C MET A 86 -7.46 8.08 7.04
N ALA A 87 -7.97 7.12 7.79
CA ALA A 87 -9.40 6.96 8.02
C ALA A 87 -9.71 6.97 9.51
N LEU A 88 -10.76 7.69 9.86
CA LEU A 88 -11.24 7.79 11.24
C LEU A 88 -12.70 7.39 11.30
N ASN A 89 -13.09 6.70 12.37
CA ASN A 89 -14.47 6.35 12.59
C ASN A 89 -15.28 7.61 12.93
N LYS A 90 -16.10 8.07 11.98
CA LYS A 90 -16.92 9.27 12.12
C LYS A 90 -17.82 9.22 13.36
N LYS A 91 -18.41 8.07 13.70
CA LYS A 91 -19.27 7.93 14.89
C LYS A 91 -18.48 8.19 16.18
N MET A 92 -17.26 7.66 16.31
CA MET A 92 -16.43 7.90 17.48
C MET A 92 -15.99 9.36 17.59
N LEU A 93 -15.70 10.02 16.46
CA LEU A 93 -15.40 11.46 16.44
C LEU A 93 -16.60 12.29 16.92
N LYS A 94 -17.82 11.93 16.51
CA LYS A 94 -19.07 12.57 16.97
C LYS A 94 -19.23 12.42 18.48
N GLU A 95 -19.13 11.18 18.97
CA GLU A 95 -19.33 10.84 20.38
C GLU A 95 -18.29 11.54 21.28
N ALA A 96 -17.06 11.68 20.81
CA ALA A 96 -16.03 12.46 21.49
C ALA A 96 -16.15 13.98 21.30
N GLY A 97 -17.02 14.46 20.42
CA GLY A 97 -17.18 15.88 20.11
C GLY A 97 -15.91 16.52 19.54
N VAL A 98 -15.21 15.80 18.65
CA VAL A 98 -13.91 16.21 18.08
C VAL A 98 -13.90 16.21 16.54
N GLU A 99 -15.06 16.11 15.91
CA GLU A 99 -15.19 16.13 14.43
C GLU A 99 -14.49 17.35 13.82
N ASP A 100 -14.61 18.53 14.46
CA ASP A 100 -14.04 19.79 13.98
C ASP A 100 -12.50 19.83 14.00
N LEU A 101 -11.87 18.87 14.69
CA LEU A 101 -10.41 18.74 14.65
C LEU A 101 -9.94 18.09 13.35
N VAL A 102 -10.82 17.35 12.64
CA VAL A 102 -10.51 16.66 11.38
C VAL A 102 -10.62 17.62 10.19
N LYS A 103 -9.49 17.89 9.54
CA LYS A 103 -9.36 18.85 8.44
C LYS A 103 -8.31 18.37 7.44
N GLU A 104 -8.35 18.94 6.23
CA GLU A 104 -7.27 18.77 5.27
C GLU A 104 -5.96 19.41 5.76
N GLY A 105 -4.82 18.93 5.27
CA GLY A 105 -3.51 19.50 5.61
C GLY A 105 -3.04 19.25 7.03
N TRP A 106 -3.49 18.15 7.66
CA TRP A 106 -3.07 17.78 9.01
C TRP A 106 -1.56 17.63 9.18
N THR A 107 -1.08 18.07 10.35
CA THR A 107 0.22 17.70 10.90
C THR A 107 0.10 16.44 11.76
N THR A 108 1.23 15.81 12.06
CA THR A 108 1.29 14.70 13.03
C THR A 108 0.74 15.12 14.40
N ALA A 109 0.98 16.37 14.81
CA ALA A 109 0.47 16.90 16.09
C ALA A 109 -1.06 17.07 16.09
N ASP A 110 -1.66 17.48 14.97
CA ASP A 110 -3.13 17.53 14.83
C ASP A 110 -3.73 16.11 14.98
N PHE A 111 -3.11 15.12 14.35
CA PHE A 111 -3.54 13.72 14.44
C PHE A 111 -3.44 13.18 15.88
N GLU A 112 -2.32 13.42 16.57
CA GLU A 112 -2.15 13.03 17.97
C GLU A 112 -3.21 13.67 18.88
N LYS A 113 -3.58 14.92 18.62
CA LYS A 113 -4.62 15.63 19.38
C LYS A 113 -5.97 14.93 19.27
N VAL A 114 -6.34 14.48 18.07
CA VAL A 114 -7.57 13.71 17.86
C VAL A 114 -7.50 12.35 18.56
N LEU A 115 -6.37 11.64 18.46
CA LEU A 115 -6.21 10.34 19.13
C LEU A 115 -6.30 10.46 20.66
N LYS A 116 -5.67 11.48 21.26
CA LYS A 116 -5.76 11.73 22.71
C LYS A 116 -7.20 12.02 23.14
N ALA A 117 -7.91 12.88 22.40
CA ALA A 117 -9.29 13.21 22.71
C ALA A 117 -10.24 12.00 22.54
N LEU A 118 -10.02 11.15 21.53
CA LEU A 118 -10.74 9.89 21.38
C LEU A 118 -10.48 8.93 22.54
N LYS A 119 -9.21 8.82 22.98
CA LYS A 119 -8.81 7.95 24.11
C LYS A 119 -9.46 8.37 25.43
N GLU A 120 -9.54 9.68 25.69
CA GLU A 120 -10.13 10.21 26.93
C GLU A 120 -11.65 10.05 26.99
N LYS A 121 -12.33 10.17 25.84
CA LYS A 121 -13.79 10.28 25.78
C LYS A 121 -14.52 9.02 25.34
N VAL A 122 -13.83 8.06 24.71
CA VAL A 122 -14.43 6.80 24.25
C VAL A 122 -13.68 5.64 24.91
N ILE A 123 -14.30 4.98 25.91
CA ILE A 123 -13.69 3.90 26.73
C ILE A 123 -13.61 2.55 25.97
N HIS A 124 -13.54 2.55 24.65
CA HIS A 124 -13.31 1.32 23.85
C HIS A 124 -12.24 1.62 22.81
N GLN A 125 -11.37 0.61 22.56
CA GLN A 125 -10.25 0.64 21.60
C GLN A 125 -10.40 1.72 20.52
N VAL A 126 -9.56 2.76 20.60
CA VAL A 126 -9.48 3.80 19.57
C VAL A 126 -9.02 3.13 18.27
N LEU A 127 -9.97 2.85 17.38
CA LEU A 127 -9.73 2.26 16.06
C LEU A 127 -9.44 3.39 15.07
N CYS A 128 -8.15 3.67 14.87
CA CYS A 128 -7.67 4.37 13.68
C CYS A 128 -7.12 3.33 12.70
N SER A 129 -7.57 3.38 11.44
CA SER A 129 -7.06 2.52 10.38
C SER A 129 -6.38 3.34 9.30
N VAL A 130 -5.28 2.81 8.80
CA VAL A 130 -4.73 3.28 7.53
C VAL A 130 -5.45 2.47 6.44
N MET A 131 -6.14 3.16 5.55
CA MET A 131 -6.84 2.53 4.44
C MET A 131 -6.04 2.70 3.16
N VAL A 132 -5.96 1.64 2.38
CA VAL A 132 -5.41 1.67 1.03
C VAL A 132 -6.59 1.62 0.07
N LYS A 133 -6.81 2.68 -0.73
CA LYS A 133 -7.80 2.63 -1.81
C LYS A 133 -7.09 2.28 -3.10
N VAL A 134 -7.28 1.06 -3.60
CA VAL A 134 -6.72 0.64 -4.88
C VAL A 134 -7.54 1.26 -6.01
N ALA A 135 -6.91 2.10 -6.83
CA ALA A 135 -7.46 2.55 -8.10
C ALA A 135 -6.94 1.61 -9.20
N THR A 136 -7.85 0.88 -9.83
CA THR A 136 -7.60 -0.01 -10.98
C THR A 136 -8.33 0.55 -12.19
N LYS A 137 -7.74 0.45 -13.39
CA LYS A 137 -8.39 0.84 -14.67
C LYS A 137 -9.53 -0.12 -15.06
N GLU A 138 -9.65 -1.27 -14.41
CA GLU A 138 -10.76 -2.22 -14.57
C GLU A 138 -11.58 -2.34 -13.27
N HIS A 139 -12.86 -2.67 -13.41
CA HIS A 139 -13.83 -2.75 -12.32
C HIS A 139 -13.50 -3.90 -11.36
N VAL A 140 -12.66 -3.65 -10.35
CA VAL A 140 -12.40 -4.62 -9.27
C VAL A 140 -13.54 -4.54 -8.26
N PRO A 141 -14.20 -5.67 -7.91
CA PRO A 141 -15.26 -5.71 -6.91
C PRO A 141 -14.79 -5.11 -5.58
N SER A 142 -15.67 -4.36 -4.93
CA SER A 142 -15.45 -3.55 -3.72
C SER A 142 -14.96 -4.30 -2.46
N SER A 143 -14.59 -5.58 -2.57
CA SER A 143 -14.24 -6.46 -1.44
C SER A 143 -12.76 -6.44 -1.05
N LEU A 144 -11.89 -5.69 -1.73
CA LEU A 144 -10.45 -5.61 -1.45
C LEU A 144 -10.00 -4.33 -0.74
N ILE A 145 -10.79 -3.85 0.23
CA ILE A 145 -10.34 -2.80 1.16
C ILE A 145 -9.42 -3.47 2.19
N TYR A 146 -8.10 -3.40 1.95
CA TYR A 146 -7.09 -3.83 2.91
C TYR A 146 -7.08 -2.87 4.11
N ILE A 147 -7.57 -3.35 5.26
CA ILE A 147 -7.52 -2.65 6.55
C ILE A 147 -6.27 -3.15 7.28
N MET A 148 -5.18 -2.38 7.25
CA MET A 148 -4.07 -2.59 8.18
C MET A 148 -4.36 -1.76 9.43
N ALA A 149 -4.91 -2.41 10.46
CA ALA A 149 -5.18 -1.78 11.74
C ALA A 149 -3.85 -1.45 12.43
N LEU A 150 -3.62 -0.16 12.69
CA LEU A 150 -2.47 0.35 13.45
C LEU A 150 -2.66 0.08 14.96
N SER A 151 -3.13 -1.13 15.33
CA SER A 151 -3.61 -1.44 16.69
C SER A 151 -2.49 -1.72 17.71
N GLN A 152 -1.22 -1.45 17.38
CA GLN A 152 -0.08 -1.83 18.23
C GLN A 152 0.81 -0.67 18.72
N MET A 153 0.48 0.59 18.45
CA MET A 153 1.32 1.73 18.89
C MET A 153 0.70 2.60 19.99
N ILE A 154 0.07 1.98 20.99
CA ILE A 154 -0.01 2.54 22.34
C ILE A 154 0.11 1.37 23.33
N ARG A 155 1.33 1.05 23.74
CA ARG A 155 1.59 0.46 25.06
C ARG A 155 2.09 1.58 25.96
#